data_AF-A0A0B3A6T0-F1
#
_entry.id   AF-A0A0B3A6T0-F1
#
_cell.length_a   1.000
_cell.length_b   1.000
_cell.length_c   1.000
_cell.angle_alpha   90.00
_cell.angle_beta   90.00
_cell.angle_gamma   90.00
#
_symmetry.space_group_name_H-M   'P 1'
#
loop_
_entity.id
_entity.type
_entity.pdbx_description
1 polymer ?
#
loop_
_entity_poly.entity_id
_entity_poly.type
_entity_poly.pdbx_seq_one_letter_code
_entity_poly.pdbx_strand_id
1 'polypeptide(L)'
;MVLEIILAAVLIAFGIIAILFSINEDVNDKQLIVVLLVGVAAIIGGGWIILTHVTLWILLAKLAGLILAGIGLFLIIGFPDVEPDYQLRGMSNAGVFIGIVLLIIGAYLLLFYPA
;
A
#
# COMPACT_ATOMS: atom_id res chain seq x y z
N MET A 1 -8.13 3.02 14.43
CA MET A 1 -7.54 2.91 13.08
C MET A 1 -6.75 1.63 12.86
N VAL A 2 -5.57 1.43 13.47
CA VAL A 2 -4.75 0.23 13.23
C VAL A 2 -5.47 -1.07 13.59
N LEU A 3 -6.17 -1.13 14.73
CA LEU A 3 -6.92 -2.31 15.15
C LEU A 3 -8.10 -2.63 14.21
N GLU A 4 -8.80 -1.62 13.70
CA GLU A 4 -9.92 -1.78 12.76
C GLU A 4 -9.43 -2.30 11.41
N ILE A 5 -8.28 -1.83 10.93
CA ILE A 5 -7.65 -2.31 9.70
C ILE A 5 -7.20 -3.76 9.87
N ILE A 6 -6.61 -4.12 11.02
CA ILE A 6 -6.23 -5.50 11.34
C ILE A 6 -7.48 -6.38 11.38
N LEU A 7 -8.54 -5.95 12.05
CA LEU A 7 -9.80 -6.69 12.13
C LEU A 7 -10.43 -6.89 10.74
N ALA A 8 -10.40 -5.85 9.90
CA ALA A 8 -10.88 -5.91 8.53
C ALA A 8 -10.06 -6.87 7.66
N ALA A 9 -8.73 -6.82 7.77
CA ALA A 9 -7.84 -7.74 7.06
C ALA A 9 -8.08 -9.20 7.50
N VAL A 10 -8.29 -9.44 8.80
CA VAL A 10 -8.64 -10.77 9.33
C VAL A 10 -9.99 -11.23 8.81
N LEU A 11 -11.02 -10.37 8.76
CA LEU A 11 -12.34 -10.70 8.22
C LEU A 11 -12.28 -11.08 6.73
N ILE A 12 -11.54 -10.31 5.93
CA ILE A 12 -11.34 -10.61 4.51
C ILE A 12 -10.59 -11.93 4.33
N ALA A 13 -9.47 -12.11 5.04
CA ALA A 13 -8.68 -13.34 4.98
C ALA A 13 -9.50 -14.57 5.41
N PHE A 14 -10.28 -14.44 6.48
CA PHE A 14 -11.19 -15.49 6.94
C PHE A 14 -12.25 -15.83 5.88
N GLY A 15 -12.89 -14.83 5.28
CA GLY A 15 -13.90 -15.07 4.23
C GLY A 15 -13.31 -15.77 2.99
N ILE A 16 -12.10 -15.38 2.57
CA ILE A 16 -11.39 -16.04 1.46
C ILE A 16 -11.04 -17.49 1.82
N ILE A 17 -10.47 -17.73 3.00
CA ILE A 17 -10.09 -19.07 3.46
C ILE A 17 -11.32 -19.97 3.59
N ALA A 18 -12.43 -19.47 4.16
CA ALA A 18 -13.67 -20.23 4.30
C ALA A 18 -14.19 -20.71 2.93
N ILE A 19 -14.17 -19.84 1.92
CA ILE A 19 -14.55 -20.20 0.55
C ILE A 19 -13.56 -21.21 -0.04
N LEU A 20 -12.25 -20.98 0.08
CA LEU A 20 -11.24 -21.89 -0.47
C LEU A 20 -11.28 -23.28 0.14
N PHE A 21 -11.46 -23.39 1.46
CA PHE A 21 -11.57 -24.68 2.14
C PHE A 21 -12.86 -25.41 1.79
N SER A 22 -13.94 -24.68 1.55
CA SER A 22 -15.21 -25.28 1.10
C SER A 22 -15.15 -25.91 -0.29
N ILE A 23 -14.15 -25.59 -1.11
CA ILE A 23 -13.92 -26.22 -2.41
C ILE A 23 -13.31 -27.62 -2.26
N ASN A 24 -12.50 -27.84 -1.21
CA ASN A 24 -11.73 -29.08 -1.03
C ASN A 24 -12.39 -30.07 -0.07
N GLU A 25 -13.40 -29.62 0.69
CA GLU A 25 -14.17 -30.47 1.61
C GLU A 25 -15.44 -30.97 0.93
N ASP A 26 -15.82 -32.22 1.19
CA ASP A 26 -17.06 -32.84 0.70
C ASP A 26 -18.25 -32.33 1.53
N VAL A 27 -18.55 -31.04 1.40
CA VAL A 27 -19.61 -30.37 2.17
C VAL A 27 -20.95 -30.48 1.46
N ASN A 28 -22.03 -30.70 2.21
CA ASN A 28 -23.39 -30.72 1.67
C ASN A 28 -23.77 -29.36 1.06
N ASP A 29 -24.47 -29.33 -0.08
CA ASP A 29 -24.90 -28.12 -0.81
C ASP A 29 -25.47 -27.02 0.10
N LYS A 30 -26.29 -27.39 1.08
CA LYS A 30 -26.87 -26.41 2.03
C LYS A 30 -25.80 -25.75 2.91
N GLN A 31 -24.80 -26.51 3.34
CA GLN A 31 -23.68 -26.00 4.14
C GLN A 31 -22.74 -25.17 3.26
N LEU A 32 -22.49 -25.60 2.02
CA LEU A 32 -21.69 -24.86 1.05
C LEU A 32 -22.26 -23.46 0.82
N ILE A 33 -23.57 -23.34 0.59
CA ILE A 33 -24.24 -22.04 0.41
C ILE A 33 -24.09 -21.15 1.64
N VAL A 34 -24.21 -21.70 2.86
CA VAL A 34 -24.03 -20.93 4.09
C VAL A 34 -22.60 -20.45 4.23
N VAL A 35 -21.61 -21.30 3.96
CA VAL A 35 -20.19 -20.92 4.01
C VAL A 35 -19.89 -19.82 2.99
N LEU A 36 -20.45 -19.91 1.78
CA LEU A 36 -20.28 -18.92 0.73
C LEU A 36 -20.90 -17.58 1.12
N LEU A 37 -22.12 -17.58 1.68
CA LEU A 37 -22.79 -16.37 2.16
C LEU A 37 -22.04 -15.71 3.32
N VAL A 38 -21.59 -16.49 4.31
CA VAL A 38 -20.83 -15.99 5.45
C VAL A 38 -19.46 -15.46 4.99
N GLY A 39 -18.78 -16.16 4.08
CA GLY A 39 -17.50 -15.74 3.53
C GLY A 39 -17.61 -14.43 2.74
N VAL A 40 -18.61 -14.32 1.86
CA VAL A 40 -18.89 -13.08 1.12
C VAL A 40 -19.26 -11.94 2.08
N ALA A 41 -20.10 -12.19 3.09
CA ALA A 41 -20.45 -11.18 4.09
C ALA A 41 -19.22 -10.71 4.89
N ALA A 42 -18.30 -11.62 5.24
CA ALA A 42 -17.05 -11.29 5.93
C ALA A 42 -16.11 -10.44 5.04
N ILE A 43 -15.99 -10.78 3.76
CA ILE A 43 -15.20 -10.00 2.79
C ILE A 43 -15.81 -8.60 2.60
N ILE A 44 -17.14 -8.50 2.42
CA ILE A 44 -17.82 -7.22 2.25
C ILE A 44 -17.72 -6.39 3.54
N GLY A 45 -17.93 -7.00 4.71
CA GLY A 45 -17.83 -6.33 6.00
C GLY A 45 -16.42 -5.80 6.27
N GLY A 46 -15.39 -6.62 6.06
CA GLY A 46 -14.00 -6.18 6.17
C GLY A 46 -13.64 -5.10 5.14
N GLY A 47 -14.07 -5.28 3.89
CA GLY A 47 -13.87 -4.28 2.84
C GLY A 47 -14.53 -2.94 3.17
N TRP A 48 -15.74 -2.96 3.74
CA TRP A 48 -16.45 -1.76 4.17
C TRP A 48 -15.71 -1.03 5.29
N ILE A 49 -15.21 -1.75 6.31
CA ILE A 49 -14.41 -1.16 7.40
C ILE A 49 -13.16 -0.45 6.85
N ILE A 50 -12.49 -1.04 5.86
CA ILE A 50 -11.34 -0.41 5.18
C ILE A 50 -11.80 0.86 4.47
N LEU A 51 -12.87 0.80 3.67
CA LEU A 51 -13.35 1.94 2.88
C LEU A 51 -13.86 3.09 3.76
N THR A 52 -14.40 2.81 4.95
CA THR A 52 -14.82 3.86 5.90
C THR A 52 -13.66 4.61 6.54
N HIS A 53 -12.46 4.06 6.51
CA HIS A 53 -11.26 4.67 7.12
C HIS A 53 -10.24 5.15 6.10
N VAL A 54 -10.25 4.58 4.89
CA VAL A 54 -9.39 5.00 3.78
C VAL A 54 -10.13 6.07 2.96
N THR A 55 -9.84 7.34 3.24
CA THR A 55 -10.28 8.43 2.35
C THR A 55 -9.43 8.48 1.07
N LEU A 56 -10.01 8.92 -0.05
CA LEU A 56 -9.32 9.09 -1.33
C LEU A 56 -8.06 9.97 -1.20
N TRP A 57 -8.07 10.91 -0.25
CA TRP A 57 -6.91 11.74 0.10
C TRP A 57 -5.73 10.95 0.69
N ILE A 58 -5.99 9.89 1.46
CA ILE A 58 -4.93 9.00 1.98
C ILE A 58 -4.26 8.29 0.82
N LEU A 59 -5.06 7.71 -0.07
CA LEU A 59 -4.59 6.99 -1.26
C LEU A 59 -3.76 7.90 -2.17
N LEU A 60 -4.24 9.12 -2.44
CA LEU A 60 -3.51 10.11 -3.20
C LEU A 60 -2.21 10.53 -2.52
N ALA A 61 -2.21 10.69 -1.20
CA ALA A 61 -1.00 11.05 -0.45
C ALA A 61 0.03 9.92 -0.42
N LYS A 62 -0.40 8.65 -0.30
CA LYS A 62 0.49 7.48 -0.42
C LYS A 62 1.07 7.37 -1.83
N LEU A 63 0.26 7.58 -2.86
CA LEU A 63 0.71 7.57 -4.25
C LEU A 63 1.71 8.70 -4.52
N ALA A 64 1.41 9.92 -4.07
CA ALA A 64 2.32 11.05 -4.16
C ALA A 64 3.62 10.76 -3.39
N GLY A 65 3.54 10.19 -2.19
CA GLY A 65 4.70 9.77 -1.41
C GLY A 65 5.57 8.75 -2.15
N LEU A 66 4.96 7.79 -2.83
CA LEU A 66 5.67 6.78 -3.63
C LEU A 66 6.38 7.40 -4.84
N ILE A 67 5.73 8.32 -5.53
CA ILE A 67 6.32 9.07 -6.66
C ILE A 67 7.49 9.91 -6.19
N LEU A 68 7.32 10.67 -5.10
CA LEU A 68 8.37 11.53 -4.54
C LEU A 68 9.57 10.71 -4.04
N ALA A 69 9.32 9.58 -3.36
CA ALA A 69 10.37 8.67 -2.92
C ALA A 69 11.12 8.06 -4.12
N GLY A 70 10.40 7.65 -5.18
CA GLY A 70 10.99 7.12 -6.40
C GLY A 70 11.85 8.15 -7.14
N ILE A 71 11.36 9.37 -7.32
CA ILE A 71 12.14 10.47 -7.91
C ILE A 71 13.34 10.80 -7.02
N GLY A 72 13.16 10.85 -5.70
CA GLY A 72 14.25 11.12 -4.75
C GLY A 72 15.36 10.07 -4.85
N LEU A 73 15.01 8.79 -4.84
CA LEU A 73 15.94 7.67 -5.05
C LEU A 73 16.65 7.76 -6.40
N PHE A 74 15.91 8.06 -7.47
CA PHE A 74 16.47 8.23 -8.81
C PHE A 74 17.50 9.36 -8.85
N LEU A 75 17.24 10.50 -8.21
CA LEU A 75 18.19 11.61 -8.15
C LEU A 75 19.44 11.25 -7.34
N ILE A 76 19.28 10.55 -6.21
CA ILE A 76 20.41 10.14 -5.35
C ILE A 76 21.33 9.15 -6.07
N ILE A 77 20.77 8.19 -6.80
CA ILE A 77 21.54 7.13 -7.47
C ILE A 77 22.00 7.57 -8.86
N GLY A 78 21.15 8.30 -9.60
CA GLY A 78 21.36 8.64 -11.00
C GLY A 78 22.27 9.84 -11.23
N PHE A 79 22.25 10.87 -10.38
CA PHE A 79 23.10 12.06 -10.57
C PHE A 79 24.60 11.84 -10.34
N PRO A 80 25.04 10.96 -9.42
CA PRO A 80 26.46 10.63 -9.27
C PRO A 80 27.06 9.89 -10.47
N ASP A 81 26.24 9.16 -11.23
CA ASP A 81 26.66 8.30 -12.35
C ASP A 81 26.68 9.03 -13.71
N VAL A 82 26.31 10.31 -13.76
CA VAL A 82 26.36 11.10 -15.00
C VAL A 82 27.80 11.50 -15.32
N GLU A 83 28.21 11.30 -16.58
CA GLU A 83 29.56 11.60 -17.04
C GLU A 83 30.00 13.04 -16.66
N PRO A 84 31.25 13.21 -16.16
CA PRO A 84 31.75 14.50 -15.68
C PRO A 84 31.74 15.62 -16.72
N ASP A 85 31.70 15.25 -18.01
CA ASP A 85 31.75 16.18 -19.13
C ASP A 85 30.43 16.95 -19.32
N TYR A 86 29.32 16.44 -18.80
CA TYR A 86 27.99 17.06 -18.91
C TYR A 86 27.50 17.75 -17.63
N GLN A 87 28.09 17.43 -16.46
CA GLN A 87 27.64 17.98 -15.18
C GLN A 87 28.80 18.48 -14.31
N LEU A 88 28.70 19.74 -13.87
CA LEU A 88 29.57 20.28 -12.83
C LEU A 88 29.32 19.54 -11.52
N ARG A 89 30.38 19.28 -10.73
CA ARG A 89 30.27 18.67 -9.39
C ARG A 89 29.22 19.33 -8.48
N GLY A 90 29.07 20.65 -8.58
CA GLY A 90 28.05 21.39 -7.84
C GLY A 90 26.62 21.03 -8.22
N MET A 91 26.36 20.71 -9.49
CA MET A 91 25.05 20.27 -9.98
C MET A 91 24.73 18.84 -9.53
N SER A 92 25.71 17.95 -9.53
CA SER A 92 25.55 16.58 -8.99
C SER A 92 25.19 16.63 -7.50
N ASN A 93 25.93 17.41 -6.69
CA ASN A 93 25.63 17.59 -5.27
C ASN A 93 24.25 18.21 -5.01
N ALA A 94 23.85 19.20 -5.81
CA ALA A 94 22.52 19.79 -5.70
C ALA A 94 21.40 18.78 -6.05
N GLY A 95 21.59 17.98 -7.09
CA GLY A 95 20.66 16.92 -7.48
C GLY A 95 20.49 15.87 -6.38
N VAL A 96 21.59 15.40 -5.79
CA VAL A 96 21.57 14.47 -4.65
C VAL A 96 20.87 15.09 -3.44
N PHE A 97 21.15 16.35 -3.12
CA PHE A 97 20.49 17.06 -2.01
C PHE A 97 18.97 17.16 -2.21
N ILE A 98 18.53 17.56 -3.40
CA ILE A 98 17.10 17.59 -3.76
C ILE A 98 16.51 16.18 -3.65
N GLY A 99 17.24 15.16 -4.12
CA GLY A 99 16.83 13.76 -4.02
C GLY A 99 16.60 13.31 -2.59
N ILE A 100 17.48 13.66 -1.66
CA ILE A 100 17.34 13.37 -0.22
C ILE A 100 16.10 14.06 0.35
N VAL A 101 15.87 15.34 0.03
CA VAL A 101 14.68 16.07 0.49
C VAL A 101 13.40 15.40 -0.01
N LEU A 102 13.33 15.04 -1.29
CA LEU A 102 12.18 14.35 -1.87
C LEU A 102 11.96 12.97 -1.25
N LEU A 103 13.04 12.24 -0.96
CA LEU A 103 12.99 10.94 -0.31
C LEU A 103 12.44 11.06 1.12
N ILE A 104 12.89 12.04 1.89
CA ILE A 104 12.39 12.30 3.25
C ILE A 104 10.90 12.64 3.23
N ILE A 105 10.48 13.54 2.34
CA ILE A 105 9.06 13.92 2.19
C ILE A 105 8.22 12.72 1.74
N GLY A 106 8.71 11.95 0.76
CA GLY A 106 8.03 10.77 0.25
C GLY A 106 7.87 9.68 1.31
N ALA A 107 8.94 9.38 2.05
CA ALA A 107 8.91 8.44 3.18
C ALA A 107 7.98 8.93 4.29
N TYR A 108 7.95 10.23 4.57
CA TYR A 108 7.02 10.80 5.54
C TYR A 108 5.56 10.56 5.14
N LEU A 109 5.21 10.84 3.89
CA LEU A 109 3.86 10.61 3.38
C LEU A 109 3.47 9.13 3.39
N LEU A 110 4.40 8.24 3.02
CA LEU A 110 4.18 6.80 3.00
C LEU A 110 4.01 6.19 4.39
N LEU A 111 4.73 6.68 5.40
CA LEU A 111 4.75 6.05 6.72
C LEU A 111 3.85 6.75 7.73
N PHE A 112 3.71 8.07 7.66
CA PHE A 112 3.10 8.86 8.75
C PHE A 112 1.84 9.63 8.34
N TYR A 113 1.55 9.81 7.04
CA TYR A 113 0.37 10.56 6.59
C TYR A 113 -0.75 9.67 6.00
N PRO A 114 -2.02 9.91 6.35
CA PRO A 114 -2.54 10.25 7.66
C PRO A 114 -2.85 8.94 8.40
N ALA A 115 -1.98 8.61 9.36
CA ALA A 115 -2.22 7.52 10.30
C ALA A 115 -3.25 7.90 11.38
#